data_AF-A0A8T2K327-F1
#
_entry.id   AF-A0A8T2K327-F1
#
_cell.length_a   1.000
_cell.length_b   1.000
_cell.length_c   1.000
_cell.angle_alpha   90.00
_cell.angle_beta   90.00
_cell.angle_gamma   90.00
#
_symmetry.space_group_name_H-M   'P 1'
#
loop_
_entity.id
_entity.type
_entity.pdbx_description
1 polymer ?
#
loop_
_entity_poly.entity_id
_entity_poly.type
_entity_poly.pdbx_seq_one_letter_code
_entity_poly.pdbx_strand_id
1 'polypeptide(L)'
;MDLNTLQEMVKSLVCDGCEALSENRCHNALGSFSQLLDILTPSDLQKFYLSNIHYVVLLYGQANALLGTGQCEELAKAEDLLKTIITQYTKERFNCLAYYGIGNVYFRQNRSPSGMYEIAILPYRVVHLNLLMD
;
A
#
# COMPACT_ATOMS: atom_id res chain seq x y z
N MET A 1 23.37 10.31 -13.18
CA MET A 1 22.79 8.99 -13.44
C MET A 1 21.97 9.11 -14.71
N ASP A 2 22.19 8.25 -15.70
CA ASP A 2 21.44 8.26 -16.97
C ASP A 2 20.07 7.59 -16.80
N LEU A 3 19.13 7.89 -17.70
CA LEU A 3 17.76 7.39 -17.61
C LEU A 3 17.68 5.85 -17.66
N ASN A 4 18.59 5.21 -18.40
CA ASN A 4 18.61 3.75 -18.53
C ASN A 4 19.06 3.07 -17.23
N THR A 5 20.11 3.59 -16.55
CA THR A 5 20.49 3.05 -15.24
C THR A 5 19.41 3.25 -14.18
N LEU A 6 18.67 4.36 -14.24
CA LEU A 6 17.54 4.60 -13.34
C LEU A 6 16.36 3.64 -13.61
N GLN A 7 16.06 3.35 -14.88
CA GLN A 7 15.03 2.36 -15.26
C GLN A 7 15.38 0.95 -14.79
N GLU A 8 16.62 0.53 -14.94
CA GLU A 8 17.07 -0.79 -14.46
C GLU A 8 17.04 -0.87 -12.93
N MET A 9 17.39 0.22 -12.24
CA MET A 9 17.27 0.30 -10.78
C MET A 9 15.82 0.16 -10.31
N VAL A 10 14.89 0.87 -10.96
CA VAL A 10 13.45 0.76 -10.69
C VAL A 10 12.97 -0.68 -10.87
N LYS A 11 13.34 -1.35 -11.97
CA LYS A 11 12.96 -2.75 -12.22
C LYS A 11 13.53 -3.69 -11.15
N SER A 12 14.81 -3.53 -10.80
CA SER A 12 15.45 -4.33 -9.75
C SER A 12 14.69 -4.19 -8.43
N LEU A 13 14.45 -2.95 -7.98
CA LEU A 13 13.75 -2.69 -6.72
C LEU A 13 12.33 -3.26 -6.69
N VAL A 14 11.62 -3.25 -7.81
CA VAL A 14 10.30 -3.91 -7.92
C VAL A 14 10.43 -5.42 -7.76
N CYS A 15 11.38 -6.05 -8.46
CA CYS A 15 11.63 -7.48 -8.35
C CYS A 15 12.03 -7.86 -6.92
N ASP A 16 12.98 -7.14 -6.34
CA ASP A 16 13.48 -7.36 -4.98
C ASP A 16 12.36 -7.21 -3.95
N GLY A 17 11.49 -6.20 -4.11
CA GLY A 17 10.32 -6.00 -3.25
C GLY A 17 9.29 -7.13 -3.37
N CYS A 18 9.01 -7.60 -4.60
CA CYS A 18 8.09 -8.71 -4.84
C CYS A 18 8.63 -10.06 -4.32
N GLU A 19 9.91 -10.31 -4.51
CA GLU A 19 10.60 -11.51 -4.00
C GLU A 19 10.59 -11.50 -2.47
N ALA A 20 10.97 -10.38 -1.84
CA ALA A 20 10.95 -10.24 -0.39
C ALA A 20 9.54 -10.42 0.20
N LEU A 21 8.49 -9.92 -0.47
CA LEU A 21 7.10 -10.20 -0.07
C LEU A 21 6.77 -11.69 -0.17
N SER A 22 7.20 -12.36 -1.24
CA SER A 22 6.96 -13.79 -1.45
C SER A 22 7.68 -14.66 -0.42
N GLU A 23 8.84 -14.21 0.05
CA GLU A 23 9.62 -14.86 1.12
C GLU A 23 9.19 -14.45 2.54
N ASN A 24 8.10 -13.68 2.70
CA ASN A 24 7.66 -13.08 3.98
C ASN A 24 8.71 -12.17 4.67
N ARG A 25 9.71 -11.67 3.93
CA ARG A 25 10.72 -10.72 4.42
C ARG A 25 10.18 -9.29 4.36
N CYS A 26 9.19 -9.02 5.21
CA CYS A 26 8.39 -7.79 5.17
C CYS A 26 9.24 -6.51 5.35
N HIS A 27 10.27 -6.54 6.19
CA HIS A 27 11.19 -5.39 6.36
C HIS A 27 12.02 -5.09 5.11
N ASN A 28 12.51 -6.13 4.41
CA ASN A 28 13.27 -5.95 3.18
C ASN A 28 12.37 -5.44 2.06
N ALA A 29 11.17 -6.01 1.93
CA ALA A 29 10.16 -5.54 1.00
C ALA A 29 9.81 -4.06 1.24
N LEU A 30 9.59 -3.69 2.51
CA LEU A 30 9.30 -2.31 2.89
C LEU A 30 10.45 -1.36 2.51
N GLY A 31 11.69 -1.77 2.73
CA GLY A 31 12.88 -1.02 2.32
C GLY A 31 12.90 -0.77 0.81
N SER A 32 12.74 -1.83 0.00
CA SER A 32 12.74 -1.72 -1.46
C SER A 32 11.61 -0.85 -1.98
N PHE A 33 10.38 -1.01 -1.47
CA PHE A 33 9.24 -0.19 -1.89
C PHE A 33 9.35 1.27 -1.44
N SER A 34 9.94 1.54 -0.27
CA SER A 34 10.13 2.91 0.20
C SER A 34 11.17 3.64 -0.66
N GLN A 35 12.29 2.98 -0.97
CA GLN A 35 13.29 3.52 -1.91
C GLN A 35 12.69 3.74 -3.30
N LEU A 36 11.84 2.81 -3.75
CA LEU A 36 11.18 2.92 -5.04
C LEU A 36 10.25 4.14 -5.09
N LEU A 37 9.45 4.38 -4.04
CA LEU A 37 8.52 5.51 -3.98
C LEU A 37 9.21 6.87 -3.73
N ASP A 38 10.43 6.87 -3.19
CA ASP A 38 11.29 8.07 -3.15
C ASP A 38 11.82 8.44 -4.55
N ILE A 39 12.03 7.45 -5.42
CA ILE A 39 12.52 7.62 -6.79
C ILE A 39 11.36 7.89 -7.77
N LEU A 40 10.23 7.20 -7.59
CA LEU A 40 9.06 7.27 -8.45
C LEU A 40 7.99 8.16 -7.84
N THR A 41 7.87 9.38 -8.36
CA THR A 41 6.68 10.21 -8.12
C THR A 41 5.63 9.99 -9.21
N PRO A 42 4.34 10.31 -8.96
CA PRO A 42 3.30 10.23 -9.99
C PRO A 42 3.64 11.02 -11.26
N SER A 43 4.38 12.14 -11.11
CA SER A 43 4.85 12.98 -12.21
C SER A 43 5.96 12.33 -13.05
N ASP A 44 6.69 11.38 -12.47
CA ASP A 44 7.80 10.69 -13.12
C ASP A 44 7.37 9.43 -13.87
N LEU A 45 6.14 8.94 -13.67
CA LEU A 45 5.64 7.70 -14.29
C LEU A 45 5.85 7.67 -15.82
N GLN A 46 5.59 8.79 -16.51
CA GLN A 46 5.79 8.88 -17.96
C GLN A 46 7.26 8.70 -18.38
N LYS A 47 8.23 9.13 -17.55
CA LYS A 47 9.67 8.98 -17.83
C LYS A 47 10.12 7.52 -17.78
N PHE A 48 9.37 6.69 -17.06
CA PHE A 48 9.63 5.26 -16.91
C PHE A 48 8.71 4.39 -17.77
N TYR A 49 7.93 4.99 -18.67
CA TYR A 49 6.89 4.28 -19.45
C TYR A 49 5.90 3.52 -18.56
N LEU A 50 5.66 4.02 -17.35
CA LEU A 50 4.73 3.45 -16.39
C LEU A 50 3.38 4.18 -16.45
N SER A 51 2.31 3.46 -16.11
CA SER A 51 0.97 3.99 -15.96
C SER A 51 0.62 4.15 -14.48
N ASN A 52 -0.48 4.85 -14.20
CA ASN A 52 -1.02 4.96 -12.85
C ASN A 52 -1.32 3.60 -12.22
N ILE A 53 -1.72 2.59 -13.01
CA ILE A 53 -1.95 1.23 -12.52
C ILE A 53 -0.67 0.65 -11.90
N HIS A 54 0.47 0.82 -12.56
CA HIS A 54 1.74 0.34 -12.02
C HIS A 54 2.05 1.02 -10.69
N TYR A 55 1.82 2.33 -10.58
CA TYR A 55 2.02 3.05 -9.32
C TYR A 55 1.10 2.56 -8.20
N VAL A 56 -0.17 2.33 -8.50
CA VAL A 56 -1.15 1.79 -7.55
C VAL A 56 -0.75 0.40 -7.05
N VAL A 57 -0.22 -0.46 -7.94
CA VAL A 57 0.29 -1.78 -7.56
C VAL A 57 1.48 -1.66 -6.59
N LEU A 58 2.37 -0.67 -6.79
CA LEU A 58 3.49 -0.42 -5.89
C LEU A 58 3.03 0.05 -4.50
N LEU A 59 2.08 1.00 -4.46
CA LEU A 59 1.47 1.46 -3.20
C LEU A 59 0.81 0.29 -2.45
N TYR A 60 0.10 -0.58 -3.18
CA TYR A 60 -0.54 -1.77 -2.60
C TYR A 60 0.50 -2.78 -2.09
N GLY A 61 1.60 -2.98 -2.81
CA GLY A 61 2.74 -3.81 -2.39
C GLY A 61 3.37 -3.30 -1.09
N GLN A 62 3.61 -1.99 -0.98
CA GLN A 62 4.12 -1.37 0.23
C GLN A 62 3.15 -1.52 1.41
N ALA A 63 1.85 -1.32 1.18
CA ALA A 63 0.82 -1.54 2.20
C ALA A 63 0.82 -2.99 2.70
N ASN A 64 1.02 -3.98 1.83
CA ASN A 64 1.16 -5.38 2.24
C ASN A 64 2.44 -5.66 3.03
N ALA A 65 3.55 -5.00 2.69
CA ALA A 65 4.79 -5.10 3.46
C ALA A 65 4.59 -4.56 4.89
N LEU A 66 3.94 -3.39 5.03
CA LEU A 66 3.57 -2.78 6.33
C LEU A 66 2.55 -3.62 7.12
N LEU A 67 1.63 -4.30 6.42
CA LEU A 67 0.72 -5.26 7.04
C LEU A 67 1.47 -6.47 7.62
N GLY A 68 2.52 -6.91 6.92
CA GLY A 68 3.33 -8.06 7.28
C GLY A 68 4.23 -7.82 8.50
N THR A 69 4.70 -6.60 8.71
CA THR A 69 5.49 -6.23 9.89
C THR A 69 4.64 -6.15 11.16
N GLY A 70 3.38 -5.71 11.05
CA GLY A 70 2.37 -5.83 12.11
C GLY A 70 2.48 -4.84 13.28
N GLN A 71 3.33 -3.81 13.19
CA GLN A 71 3.39 -2.74 14.19
C GLN A 71 2.24 -1.75 14.03
N CYS A 72 1.71 -1.20 15.13
CA CYS A 72 0.58 -0.27 15.08
C CYS A 72 0.82 0.96 14.17
N GLU A 73 2.03 1.54 14.21
CA GLU A 73 2.40 2.68 13.36
C GLU A 73 2.45 2.31 11.86
N GLU A 74 2.96 1.12 11.55
CA GLU A 74 3.06 0.62 10.18
C GLU A 74 1.68 0.26 9.63
N LEU A 75 0.81 -0.32 10.47
CA LEU A 75 -0.59 -0.60 10.13
C LEU A 75 -1.36 0.69 9.82
N ALA A 76 -1.13 1.78 10.57
CA ALA A 76 -1.74 3.08 10.28
C ALA A 76 -1.26 3.64 8.93
N LYS A 77 0.05 3.56 8.64
CA LYS A 77 0.61 3.96 7.33
C LYS A 77 0.04 3.11 6.19
N ALA A 78 -0.14 1.80 6.39
CA ALA A 78 -0.76 0.92 5.41
C ALA A 78 -2.19 1.36 5.09
N GLU A 79 -2.97 1.72 6.13
CA GLU A 79 -4.32 2.24 5.97
C GLU A 79 -4.36 3.52 5.13
N ASP A 80 -3.46 4.47 5.40
CA ASP A 80 -3.38 5.74 4.68
C ASP A 80 -3.00 5.56 3.20
N LEU A 81 -2.09 4.63 2.90
CA LEU A 81 -1.74 4.24 1.53
C LEU A 81 -2.95 3.66 0.80
N LEU A 82 -3.70 2.76 1.44
CA LEU A 82 -4.89 2.13 0.85
C LEU A 82 -6.03 3.13 0.64
N LYS A 83 -6.23 4.07 1.57
CA LYS A 83 -7.17 5.20 1.40
C LYS A 83 -6.75 6.11 0.25
N THR A 84 -5.46 6.34 0.07
CA THR A 84 -4.92 7.12 -1.06
C THR A 84 -5.27 6.44 -2.38
N ILE A 85 -5.15 5.11 -2.48
CA ILE A 85 -5.56 4.34 -3.67
C ILE A 85 -7.06 4.56 -3.98
N ILE A 86 -7.92 4.46 -2.97
CA ILE A 86 -9.38 4.61 -3.14
C ILE A 86 -9.76 6.02 -3.58
N THR A 87 -9.14 7.04 -2.97
CA THR A 87 -9.52 8.45 -3.15
C THR A 87 -8.90 9.09 -4.39
N GLN A 88 -7.63 8.80 -4.68
CA GLN A 88 -6.89 9.46 -5.76
C GLN A 88 -6.86 8.63 -7.05
N TYR A 89 -6.95 7.31 -6.96
CA TYR A 89 -6.80 6.40 -8.09
C TYR A 89 -8.07 5.62 -8.43
N THR A 90 -9.25 6.19 -8.14
CA THR A 90 -10.56 5.57 -8.36
C THR A 90 -10.77 5.08 -9.80
N LYS A 91 -10.16 5.77 -10.79
CA LYS A 91 -10.24 5.41 -12.21
C LYS A 91 -9.55 4.08 -12.55
N GLU A 92 -8.56 3.69 -11.77
CA GLU A 92 -7.76 2.48 -12.01
C GLU A 92 -8.46 1.20 -11.52
N ARG A 93 -9.66 1.31 -10.94
CA ARG A 93 -10.53 0.21 -10.49
C ARG A 93 -9.85 -0.76 -9.50
N PHE A 94 -8.86 -0.29 -8.76
CA PHE A 94 -8.15 -1.04 -7.71
C PHE A 94 -8.85 -1.00 -6.34
N ASN A 95 -10.02 -0.36 -6.24
CA ASN A 95 -10.73 -0.14 -4.99
C ASN A 95 -11.04 -1.43 -4.22
N CYS A 96 -11.37 -2.53 -4.92
CA CYS A 96 -11.67 -3.80 -4.26
C CYS A 96 -10.46 -4.37 -3.49
N LEU A 97 -9.27 -4.29 -4.07
CA LEU A 97 -8.02 -4.71 -3.42
C LEU A 97 -7.68 -3.77 -2.27
N ALA A 98 -7.88 -2.46 -2.45
CA ALA A 98 -7.64 -1.50 -1.39
C ALA A 98 -8.57 -1.71 -0.18
N TYR A 99 -9.88 -1.93 -0.40
CA TYR A 99 -10.84 -2.27 0.66
C TYR A 99 -10.50 -3.59 1.36
N TYR A 100 -10.07 -4.60 0.60
CA TYR A 100 -9.58 -5.86 1.17
C TYR A 100 -8.37 -5.64 2.08
N GLY A 101 -7.39 -4.83 1.63
CA GLY A 101 -6.23 -4.44 2.43
C GLY A 101 -6.62 -3.74 3.72
N ILE A 102 -7.58 -2.81 3.68
CA ILE A 102 -8.06 -2.08 4.87
C ILE A 102 -8.72 -3.06 5.86
N GLY A 103 -9.50 -4.01 5.36
CA GLY A 103 -10.07 -5.08 6.19
C GLY A 103 -8.99 -5.87 6.93
N ASN A 104 -7.88 -6.19 6.25
CA ASN A 104 -6.74 -6.87 6.87
C ASN A 104 -6.01 -6.00 7.89
N VAL A 105 -5.88 -4.69 7.66
CA VAL A 105 -5.31 -3.74 8.64
C VAL A 105 -6.12 -3.80 9.92
N TYR A 106 -7.43 -3.64 9.85
CA TYR A 106 -8.30 -3.65 11.03
C TYR A 106 -8.31 -5.02 11.72
N PHE A 107 -8.28 -6.12 10.97
CA PHE A 107 -8.16 -7.45 11.54
C PHE A 107 -6.86 -7.63 12.35
N ARG A 108 -5.75 -7.08 11.86
CA ARG A 108 -4.45 -7.13 12.55
C ARG A 108 -4.39 -6.19 13.76
N GLN A 109 -4.92 -4.97 13.64
CA GLN A 109 -4.99 -4.02 14.75
C GLN A 109 -5.80 -4.58 15.94
N ASN A 110 -6.89 -5.32 15.68
CA ASN A 110 -7.70 -5.95 16.72
C ASN A 110 -6.99 -7.11 17.46
N ARG A 111 -5.91 -7.68 16.90
CA ARG A 111 -5.14 -8.77 17.54
C ARG A 111 -4.03 -8.27 18.47
N SER A 112 -3.63 -7.01 18.38
CA SER A 112 -2.62 -6.43 19.26
C SER A 112 -3.26 -6.02 20.60
N PRO A 113 -2.78 -6.53 21.75
CA PRO A 113 -3.39 -6.25 23.06
C PRO A 113 -3.13 -4.82 23.58
N SER A 114 -2.35 -4.01 22.85
CA SER A 114 -2.17 -2.58 23.11
C SER A 114 -3.28 -1.79 22.42
N GLY A 115 -4.29 -1.44 23.22
CA GLY A 115 -5.54 -0.82 22.80
C GLY A 115 -5.46 0.41 21.90
N MET A 116 -6.27 0.36 20.86
CA MET A 116 -7.00 1.52 20.35
C MET A 116 -8.48 1.15 20.28
N TYR A 117 -9.08 0.92 21.45
CA TYR A 117 -10.51 0.60 21.60
C TYR A 117 -11.45 1.75 21.20
N GLU A 118 -10.90 2.88 20.73
CA GLU A 118 -11.67 4.10 20.43
C GLU A 118 -11.79 4.40 18.92
N ILE A 119 -11.03 3.72 18.05
CA ILE A 119 -11.08 3.97 16.59
C ILE A 119 -11.83 2.86 15.84
N ALA A 120 -11.89 1.64 16.38
CA ALA A 120 -12.50 0.49 15.70
C ALA A 120 -14.03 0.57 15.53
N ILE A 121 -14.73 1.46 16.25
CA ILE A 121 -16.21 1.57 16.18
C ILE A 121 -16.66 2.52 15.05
N LEU A 122 -15.78 3.41 14.56
CA LEU A 122 -16.10 4.35 13.49
C LEU A 122 -16.14 3.72 12.08
N PRO A 123 -15.19 2.87 11.64
CA PRO A 123 -15.22 2.34 10.27
C PRO A 123 -16.40 1.38 10.04
N TYR A 124 -16.86 0.65 11.07
CA TYR A 124 -18.08 -0.16 10.94
C TYR A 124 -19.33 0.68 10.69
N ARG A 125 -19.42 1.92 11.21
CA ARG A 125 -20.57 2.80 10.90
C ARG A 125 -20.46 3.46 9.53
N VAL A 126 -19.27 3.79 9.05
CA VAL A 126 -19.09 4.43 7.73
C VAL A 126 -19.28 3.43 6.59
N VAL A 127 -18.75 2.21 6.72
CA VAL A 127 -18.93 1.16 5.70
C VAL A 127 -20.39 0.69 5.63
N HIS A 128 -21.11 0.63 6.76
CA HIS A 128 -22.54 0.31 6.73
C HIS A 128 -23.41 1.45 6.19
N LEU A 129 -23.05 2.73 6.41
CA LEU A 129 -23.82 3.85 5.84
C LEU A 129 -23.67 3.95 4.31
N ASN A 130 -22.48 3.67 3.78
CA ASN A 130 -22.25 3.75 2.32
C ASN A 130 -22.85 2.57 1.54
N LEU A 131 -23.13 1.42 2.19
CA LEU A 131 -23.80 0.28 1.56
C LEU A 131 -25.33 0.33 1.65
N LEU A 132 -25.90 1.31 2.36
CA LEU A 132 -27.35 1.50 2.51
C LEU A 132 -27.91 2.70 1.72
N MET A 133 -27.07 3.41 0.96
CA MET A 133 -27.46 4.58 0.16
C MET A 133 -27.35 4.39 -1.36
N ASP A 134 -27.13 3.17 -1.85
CA ASP A 134 -27.28 2.80 -3.27
C ASP A 134 -28.51 1.89 -3.47
#